data_AF-A0A2N7X3R7-F1
#
_entry.id   AF-A0A2N7X3R7-F1
#
_cell.length_a   1.000
_cell.length_b   1.000
_cell.length_c   1.000
_cell.angle_alpha   90.00
_cell.angle_beta   90.00
_cell.angle_gamma   90.00
#
_symmetry.space_group_name_H-M   'P 1'
#
loop_
_entity.id
_entity.type
_entity.pdbx_description
1 polymer ?
#
loop_
_entity_poly.entity_id
_entity_poly.type
_entity_poly.pdbx_seq_one_letter_code
_entity_poly.pdbx_strand_id
1 'polypeptide(L)' 'MGIQIVVVAGSHAEVVEKLGNAAPFAEIFPLPEGNSGISVPSKVVDDIGEQIVLGRISAFAYFDLWAGEWRLPK' A
#
# COMPACT_ATOMS: atom_id res chain seq x y z
N MET A 1 -1.65 -11.22 8.37
CA MET A 1 -2.18 -11.50 7.01
C MET A 1 -1.41 -10.64 6.02
N GLY A 2 -1.39 -10.99 4.72
CA GLY A 2 -0.84 -10.08 3.71
C GLY A 2 -1.70 -8.82 3.59
N ILE A 3 -1.10 -7.71 3.18
CA ILE A 3 -1.82 -6.45 2.96
C ILE A 3 -2.19 -6.36 1.49
N GLN A 4 -3.46 -6.09 1.20
CA GLN A 4 -3.94 -5.84 -0.16
C GLN A 4 -4.79 -4.58 -0.16
N ILE A 5 -4.36 -3.58 -0.91
CA ILE A 5 -5.01 -2.27 -0.94
C ILE A 5 -4.98 -1.65 -2.34
N VAL A 6 -5.86 -0.68 -2.54
CA VAL A 6 -5.82 0.26 -3.66
C VAL A 6 -5.51 1.63 -3.12
N VAL A 7 -4.48 2.31 -3.61
CA VAL A 7 -4.15 3.69 -3.23
C VAL A 7 -4.51 4.66 -4.35
N VAL A 8 -4.93 5.86 -3.98
CA VAL A 8 -4.98 7.00 -4.89
C VAL A 8 -3.61 7.66 -4.88
N ALA A 9 -2.87 7.59 -5.99
CA ALA A 9 -1.53 8.16 -6.10
C ALA A 9 -1.33 8.73 -7.50
N GLY A 10 -0.67 9.89 -7.60
CA GLY A 10 -0.45 10.56 -8.88
C GLY A 10 0.52 9.82 -9.80
N SER A 11 1.37 8.95 -9.26
CA SER A 11 2.26 8.10 -10.07
C SER A 11 2.77 6.87 -9.31
N HIS A 12 3.25 5.86 -10.06
CA HIS A 12 3.98 4.72 -9.48
C HIS A 12 5.21 5.16 -8.67
N ALA A 13 5.93 6.19 -9.13
CA ALA A 13 7.11 6.70 -8.45
C ALA A 13 6.77 7.24 -7.05
N GLU A 14 5.63 7.93 -6.91
CA GLU A 14 5.13 8.41 -5.62
C GLU A 14 4.85 7.25 -4.65
N VAL A 15 4.23 6.19 -5.15
CA VAL A 15 3.94 4.99 -4.35
C VAL A 15 5.23 4.35 -3.83
N VAL A 16 6.23 4.18 -4.70
CA VAL A 16 7.54 3.62 -4.34
C VAL A 16 8.25 4.51 -3.33
N GLU A 17 8.26 5.83 -3.52
CA GLU A 17 8.89 6.78 -2.60
C GLU A 17 8.28 6.70 -1.19
N LYS A 18 6.94 6.72 -1.09
CA LYS A 18 6.24 6.66 0.20
C LYS A 18 6.33 5.31 0.89
N LEU A 19 6.29 4.22 0.12
CA LEU A 19 6.54 2.88 0.65
C LEU A 19 7.99 2.69 1.09
N GLY A 20 8.95 3.46 0.57
CA GLY A 20 10.36 3.44 0.94
C GLY A 20 10.93 2.03 0.93
N ASN A 21 11.62 1.64 2.00
CA ASN A 21 12.20 0.29 2.14
C ASN A 21 11.20 -0.89 2.05
N ALA A 22 9.89 -0.66 2.11
CA ALA A 22 8.90 -1.72 1.91
C ALA A 22 8.57 -1.93 0.42
N ALA A 23 8.84 -0.93 -0.44
CA ALA A 23 8.53 -0.97 -1.86
C ALA A 23 9.18 -2.17 -2.60
N PRO A 24 10.46 -2.54 -2.37
CA PRO A 24 11.08 -3.67 -3.04
C PRO A 24 10.45 -5.03 -2.72
N PHE A 25 9.67 -5.09 -1.63
CA PHE A 25 9.04 -6.31 -1.13
C PHE A 25 7.52 -6.31 -1.36
N ALA A 26 6.99 -5.23 -1.93
CA ALA A 26 5.59 -5.09 -2.31
C ALA A 26 5.46 -5.21 -3.82
N GLU A 27 4.38 -5.86 -4.27
CA GLU A 27 3.98 -5.78 -5.67
C GLU A 27 3.13 -4.53 -5.85
N ILE A 28 3.57 -3.63 -6.74
CA ILE A 28 2.89 -2.37 -7.05
C ILE A 28 2.52 -2.41 -8.53
N PHE A 29 1.23 -2.32 -8.83
CA PHE A 29 0.72 -2.40 -10.20
C PHE A 29 -0.26 -1.27 -10.50
N PRO A 30 -0.28 -0.77 -11.74
CA PRO A 30 -1.18 0.32 -12.13
C PRO A 30 -2.63 -0.18 -12.15
N LEU A 31 -3.55 0.70 -11.74
CA LEU A 31 -5.00 0.53 -11.89
C LEU A 31 -5.59 1.70 -12.68
N PRO A 32 -6.81 1.54 -13.22
CA PRO A 32 -7.53 2.64 -13.89
C PRO A 32 -7.70 3.86 -12.98
N GLU A 33 -7.99 5.01 -13.61
CA GLU A 33 -8.35 6.26 -12.92
C GLU A 33 -7.25 6.83 -12.01
N GLY A 34 -5.97 6.52 -12.30
CA GLY A 34 -4.86 7.02 -11.50
C GLY A 34 -4.74 6.32 -10.14
N ASN A 35 -5.28 5.11 -10.01
CA ASN A 35 -5.09 4.30 -8.81
C ASN A 35 -3.87 3.38 -8.95
N SER A 36 -3.35 2.90 -7.83
CA SER A 36 -2.34 1.85 -7.81
C SER A 36 -2.75 0.74 -6.85
N GLY A 37 -2.62 -0.50 -7.29
CA GLY A 37 -2.75 -1.66 -6.42
C GLY A 37 -1.44 -1.93 -5.71
N ILE A 38 -1.52 -2.26 -4.42
CA ILE A 38 -0.37 -2.67 -3.62
C ILE A 38 -0.71 -3.99 -2.94
N SER A 39 0.14 -4.99 -3.15
CA SER A 39 0.07 -6.29 -2.50
C SER A 39 1.37 -6.54 -1.74
N VAL A 40 1.27 -6.69 -0.41
CA VAL A 40 2.40 -6.99 0.47
C VAL A 40 2.25 -8.41 1.01
N PRO A 41 3.17 -9.34 0.68
CA PRO A 41 3.12 -10.71 1.16
C PRO A 41 3.13 -10.78 2.70
N SER A 42 2.42 -11.74 3.28
CA SER A 42 2.36 -11.91 4.75
C SER A 42 3.74 -12.02 5.39
N LYS A 43 4.67 -12.75 4.75
CA LYS A 43 6.06 -12.86 5.22
C LYS A 43 6.74 -11.50 5.38
N VAL A 44 6.52 -10.58 4.43
CA VAL A 44 7.09 -9.23 4.47
C VAL A 44 6.43 -8.41 5.58
N VAL A 45 5.11 -8.57 5.77
CA VAL A 45 4.37 -7.95 6.86
C VAL A 45 4.87 -8.46 8.22
N ASP A 46 5.16 -9.75 8.33
CA ASP A 46 5.69 -10.38 9.55
C ASP A 46 7.14 -9.94 9.83
N ASP A 47 7.97 -9.77 8.80
CA ASP A 47 9.37 -9.35 8.91
C ASP A 47 9.52 -7.84 9.22
N ILE A 48 8.74 -6.97 8.55
CA ILE A 48 8.82 -5.51 8.69
C ILE A 48 7.93 -5.01 9.84
N GLY A 49 6.85 -5.72 10.14
CA GLY A 49 5.80 -5.30 11.06
C GLY A 49 4.65 -4.59 10.35
N GLU A 50 3.44 -5.12 10.55
CA GLU A 50 2.21 -4.61 9.93
C GLU A 50 1.97 -3.11 10.17
N GLN A 51 2.18 -2.63 11.39
CA GLN A 51 1.99 -1.22 11.73
C GLN A 51 2.95 -0.28 10.99
N ILE A 52 4.16 -0.76 10.68
CA ILE A 52 5.14 0.03 9.92
C ILE A 52 4.70 0.13 8.46
N VAL A 53 4.24 -0.97 7.87
CA VAL A 53 3.75 -0.98 6.48
C VAL A 53 2.49 -0.13 6.36
N LEU A 54 1.52 -0.30 7.26
CA LEU A 54 0.29 0.50 7.29
C LEU A 54 0.55 1.98 7.56
N GLY A 55 1.54 2.32 8.40
CA GLY A 55 1.92 3.71 8.65
C GLY A 55 2.54 4.41 7.42
N ARG A 56 3.14 3.66 6.49
CA ARG A 56 3.61 4.22 5.21
C ARG A 56 2.45 4.38 4.23
N ILE A 57 1.57 3.39 4.19
CA ILE A 57 0.35 3.39 3.38
C ILE A 57 -0.59 4.52 3.80
N SER A 58 -0.66 4.87 5.09
CA SER A 58 -1.52 5.94 5.59
C SER A 58 -1.15 7.34 5.09
N ALA A 59 -0.04 7.48 4.35
CA ALA A 59 0.24 8.70 3.58
C ALA A 59 -0.70 8.88 2.38
N PHE A 60 -1.43 7.83 1.98
CA PHE A 60 -2.40 7.84 0.88
C PHE A 60 -3.83 7.73 1.40
N ALA A 61 -4.79 8.16 0.57
CA ALA A 61 -6.14 7.62 0.63
C ALA A 61 -6.09 6.22 0.04
N TYR A 62 -6.55 5.21 0.79
CA TYR A 62 -6.48 3.83 0.34
C TYR A 62 -7.74 3.05 0.65
N PHE A 63 -8.12 2.15 -0.24
CA PHE A 63 -9.17 1.17 -0.02
C PHE A 63 -8.55 -0.12 0.48
N ASP A 64 -8.99 -0.58 1.65
CA ASP A 64 -8.59 -1.87 2.20
C ASP A 64 -9.46 -2.97 1.60
N LEU A 65 -8.85 -3.88 0.84
CA LEU A 65 -9.58 -4.95 0.15
C LEU A 65 -10.13 -6.01 1.11
N TRP A 66 -9.58 -6.13 2.32
CA TRP A 66 -10.07 -7.03 3.35
C TRP A 66 -11.22 -6.41 4.14
N ALA A 67 -11.08 -5.15 4.54
CA ALA A 67 -12.12 -4.45 5.29
C ALA A 67 -13.28 -3.96 4.41
N GLY A 68 -13.05 -3.80 3.10
CA GLY A 68 -14.04 -3.32 2.14
C GLY A 68 -14.37 -1.84 2.33
N GLU A 69 -13.41 -1.05 2.83
CA GLU A 69 -13.62 0.36 3.19
C GLU A 69 -12.49 1.28 2.71
N TRP A 70 -12.85 2.54 2.44
CA TRP A 70 -11.89 3.60 2.21
C TRP A 70 -11.35 4.14 3.54
N ARG A 71 -10.04 4.31 3.58
CA ARG A 71 -9.31 4.94 4.67
C ARG A 71 -8.66 6.20 4.16
N LEU A 72 -8.89 7.27 4.91
CA LEU A 72 -8.33 8.58 4.59
C LEU A 72 -6.90 8.67 5.13
N PRO A 73 -6.04 9.47 4.48
CA PRO A 73 -4.69 9.67 4.96
C PRO A 73 -4.68 10.26 6.37
N LYS A 74 -3.63 9.95 7.14
CA LYS A 74 -3.40 10.46 8.50
C LYS A 74 -2.07 11.18 8.61
#